data_AF-Q7TNP6-F1
#
_entry.id   AF-Q7TNP6-F1
#
_cell.length_a   1.000
_cell.length_b   1.000
_cell.length_c   1.000
_cell.angle_alpha   90.00
_cell.angle_beta   90.00
_cell.angle_gamma   90.00
#
_symmetry.space_group_name_H-M   'P 1'
#
loop_
_entity.id
_entity.type
_entity.pdbx_description
1 polymer ?
#
loop_
_entity_poly.entity_id
_entity_poly.type
_entity_poly.pdbx_seq_one_letter_code
_entity_poly.pdbx_strand_id
1 'polypeptide(L)'
;DPRVREFFLNVKDILRAPVDITGQFEKWEAEEVELNKNFYGKKTAVHEALCDNIDTRTVMEEMRALVSQCNLYMAARKAERRRPNRALLENIAMYLTHMLKIFGAIEEESPLGFPVGGPGTNLNLESTVMPYLQVLSEFREGVRKIAREKKVLEVLQLSDALRDDILPELGVRFEDHEGLPTVVKLVDRDTLLKEKEGKKRAEEEKRRKKEEAARKKQEQEAAKLAKMKIPPGEMFLSEVNKYSKFDENGLPTHDTEGKELSKGQAKKLKKLFEAQEKLYKEYLQMLQNGSLQ
;
A
#
# COMPACT_ATOMS: atom_id res chain seq x y z
N ASP A 1 -1.45 -16.76 -3.07
CA ASP A 1 -1.36 -15.80 -1.96
C ASP A 1 0.04 -15.17 -1.97
N PRO A 2 0.16 -13.83 -2.10
CA PRO A 2 1.46 -13.14 -2.10
C PRO A 2 2.31 -13.41 -0.85
N ARG A 3 1.69 -13.59 0.33
CA ARG A 3 2.42 -13.82 1.59
C ARG A 3 3.14 -15.17 1.61
N VAL A 4 2.54 -16.18 1.00
CA VAL A 4 3.14 -17.52 0.89
C VAL A 4 4.32 -17.50 -0.08
N ARG A 5 4.19 -16.80 -1.21
CA ARG A 5 5.30 -16.61 -2.16
C ARG A 5 6.46 -15.87 -1.51
N GLU A 6 6.17 -14.76 -0.85
CA GLU A 6 7.15 -13.95 -0.14
C GLU A 6 7.89 -14.74 0.95
N PHE A 7 7.18 -15.59 1.70
CA PHE A 7 7.79 -16.50 2.66
C PHE A 7 8.81 -17.43 2.02
N PHE A 8 8.48 -18.09 0.90
CA PHE A 8 9.45 -18.97 0.22
C PHE A 8 10.66 -18.20 -0.29
N LEU A 9 10.48 -16.99 -0.83
CA LEU A 9 11.60 -16.14 -1.26
C LEU A 9 12.53 -15.78 -0.11
N ASN A 10 11.97 -15.45 1.06
CA ASN A 10 12.76 -15.17 2.27
C ASN A 10 13.52 -16.41 2.76
N VAL A 11 12.88 -17.57 2.81
CA VAL A 11 13.55 -18.82 3.20
C VAL A 11 14.66 -19.18 2.22
N LYS A 12 14.44 -19.07 0.90
CA LYS A 12 15.47 -19.30 -0.12
C LYS A 12 16.69 -18.39 0.08
N ASP A 13 16.46 -17.10 0.36
CA ASP A 13 17.54 -16.16 0.64
C ASP A 13 18.32 -16.53 1.91
N ILE A 14 17.61 -16.86 3.00
CA ILE A 14 18.20 -17.35 4.25
C ILE A 14 19.05 -18.59 4.02
N LEU A 15 18.60 -19.54 3.20
CA LEU A 15 19.31 -20.79 2.89
C LEU A 15 20.50 -20.58 1.94
N ARG A 16 20.52 -19.52 1.14
CA ARG A 16 21.66 -19.19 0.27
C ARG A 16 22.82 -18.55 1.02
N ALA A 17 22.57 -17.88 2.14
CA ALA A 17 23.61 -17.23 2.92
C ALA A 17 24.69 -18.26 3.35
N PRO A 18 25.99 -17.92 3.28
CA PRO A 18 27.05 -18.83 3.73
C PRO A 18 26.94 -19.10 5.23
N VAL A 19 27.12 -20.36 5.60
CA VAL A 19 27.18 -20.85 6.98
C VAL A 19 28.59 -21.30 7.32
N ASP A 20 29.03 -20.94 8.53
CA ASP A 20 30.22 -21.55 9.12
C ASP A 20 29.93 -23.03 9.47
N ILE A 21 30.98 -23.80 9.71
CA ILE A 21 30.93 -25.24 10.02
C ILE A 21 30.04 -25.53 11.26
N THR A 22 29.84 -24.54 12.14
CA THR A 22 28.95 -24.59 13.32
C THR A 22 27.47 -24.34 13.01
N GLY A 23 27.14 -23.79 11.83
CA GLY A 23 25.77 -23.47 11.42
C GLY A 23 24.90 -24.71 11.14
N GLN A 24 25.46 -25.91 11.15
CA GLN A 24 24.70 -27.16 11.07
C GLN A 24 24.07 -27.58 12.41
N PHE A 25 24.58 -27.07 13.54
CA PHE A 25 24.11 -27.42 14.88
C PHE A 25 23.88 -26.16 15.72
N GLU A 26 22.87 -25.37 15.33
CA GLU A 26 22.40 -24.25 16.14
C GLU A 26 21.54 -24.75 17.31
N LYS A 27 21.92 -24.37 18.53
CA LYS A 27 21.10 -24.62 19.72
C LYS A 27 19.81 -23.82 19.63
N TRP A 28 18.67 -24.49 19.82
CA TRP A 28 17.38 -23.82 19.87
C TRP A 28 17.22 -22.97 21.13
N GLU A 29 16.72 -21.76 20.94
CA GLU A 29 16.27 -20.88 22.02
C GLU A 29 14.74 -21.00 22.20
N ALA A 30 14.18 -20.17 23.07
CA ALA A 30 12.75 -20.22 23.39
C ALA A 30 11.89 -20.00 22.13
N GLU A 31 12.33 -19.12 21.24
CA GLU A 31 11.64 -18.77 20.01
C GLU A 31 11.65 -19.92 18.99
N GLU A 32 12.75 -20.65 18.82
CA GLU A 32 12.79 -21.84 17.95
C GLU A 32 11.95 -22.97 18.54
N VAL A 33 12.00 -23.17 19.86
CA VAL A 33 11.16 -24.17 20.53
C VAL A 33 9.68 -23.86 20.34
N GLU A 34 9.29 -22.59 20.50
CA GLU A 34 7.93 -22.13 20.29
C GLU A 34 7.49 -22.26 18.83
N LEU A 35 8.31 -21.82 17.87
CA LEU A 35 8.01 -21.96 16.45
C LEU A 35 7.88 -23.43 16.05
N ASN A 36 8.76 -24.30 16.55
CA ASN A 36 8.68 -25.74 16.29
C ASN A 36 7.40 -26.35 16.90
N LYS A 37 7.05 -25.99 18.15
CA LYS A 37 5.80 -26.43 18.77
C LYS A 37 4.58 -26.01 17.93
N ASN A 38 4.57 -24.75 17.48
CA ASN A 38 3.54 -24.23 16.59
C ASN A 38 3.49 -25.02 15.27
N PHE A 39 4.65 -25.29 14.66
CA PHE A 39 4.74 -26.07 13.43
C PHE A 39 4.10 -27.45 13.57
N TYR A 40 4.43 -28.21 14.61
CA TYR A 40 3.83 -29.52 14.86
C TYR A 40 2.32 -29.41 15.18
N GLY A 41 1.90 -28.40 15.94
CA GLY A 41 0.48 -28.15 16.20
C GLY A 41 -0.31 -27.89 14.92
N LYS A 42 0.23 -27.05 14.02
CA LYS A 42 -0.37 -26.78 12.71
C LYS A 42 -0.37 -28.00 11.81
N LYS A 43 0.68 -28.82 11.84
CA LYS A 43 0.74 -30.09 11.10
C LYS A 43 -0.34 -31.07 11.55
N THR A 44 -0.59 -31.17 12.85
CA THR A 44 -1.70 -31.98 13.41
C THR A 44 -3.06 -31.44 12.97
N ALA A 45 -3.29 -30.13 13.10
CA ALA A 45 -4.55 -29.51 12.68
C ALA A 45 -4.83 -29.69 11.17
N VAL A 46 -3.80 -29.58 10.32
CA VAL A 46 -3.91 -29.87 8.89
C VAL A 46 -4.27 -31.33 8.66
N HIS A 47 -3.66 -32.27 9.39
CA HIS A 47 -3.98 -33.69 9.26
C HIS A 47 -5.43 -33.98 9.68
N GLU A 48 -5.88 -33.41 10.80
CA GLU A 48 -7.27 -33.54 11.27
C GLU A 48 -8.27 -32.99 10.25
N ALA A 49 -8.01 -31.81 9.69
CA ALA A 49 -8.85 -31.20 8.66
C ALA A 49 -8.89 -32.02 7.35
N LEU A 50 -7.78 -32.68 6.98
CA LEU A 50 -7.77 -33.60 5.83
C LEU A 50 -8.58 -34.86 6.09
N CYS A 51 -8.53 -35.37 7.32
CA CYS A 51 -9.33 -36.53 7.76
C CYS A 51 -10.82 -36.19 7.89
N ASP A 52 -11.17 -34.94 8.18
CA ASP A 52 -12.54 -34.45 8.24
C ASP A 52 -13.04 -33.99 6.87
N ASN A 53 -13.54 -34.94 6.08
CA ASN A 53 -14.16 -34.69 4.77
C ASN A 53 -13.30 -33.85 3.80
N ILE A 54 -11.97 -33.91 3.93
CA ILE A 54 -11.03 -33.12 3.14
C ILE A 54 -11.40 -31.63 3.20
N ASP A 55 -11.45 -31.07 4.41
CA ASP A 55 -11.68 -29.63 4.62
C ASP A 55 -10.47 -28.81 4.13
N THR A 56 -10.43 -28.58 2.82
CA THR A 56 -9.39 -27.80 2.15
C THR A 56 -9.36 -26.35 2.64
N ARG A 57 -10.48 -25.80 3.10
CA ARG A 57 -10.53 -24.42 3.58
C ARG A 57 -9.73 -24.30 4.87
N THR A 58 -10.01 -25.16 5.85
CA THR A 58 -9.30 -25.17 7.12
C THR A 58 -7.81 -25.47 6.91
N VAL A 59 -7.47 -26.43 6.05
CA VAL A 59 -6.05 -26.70 5.70
C VAL A 59 -5.34 -25.45 5.18
N MET A 60 -5.97 -24.70 4.27
CA MET A 60 -5.38 -23.48 3.71
C MET A 60 -5.29 -22.34 4.74
N GLU A 61 -6.24 -22.25 5.67
CA GLU A 61 -6.21 -21.30 6.80
C GLU A 61 -5.05 -21.62 7.75
N GLU A 62 -4.86 -22.89 8.11
CA GLU A 62 -3.78 -23.37 8.97
C GLU A 62 -2.39 -23.19 8.32
N MET A 63 -2.26 -23.47 7.02
CA MET A 63 -1.02 -23.21 6.27
C MET A 63 -0.68 -21.72 6.24
N ARG A 64 -1.67 -20.83 6.05
CA ARG A 64 -1.46 -19.36 6.10
C ARG A 64 -1.08 -18.89 7.50
N ALA A 65 -1.67 -19.47 8.54
CA ALA A 65 -1.31 -19.18 9.92
C ALA A 65 0.15 -19.57 10.20
N LEU A 66 0.58 -20.75 9.75
CA LEU A 66 1.98 -21.21 9.88
C LEU A 66 2.97 -20.27 9.16
N VAL A 67 2.66 -19.86 7.93
CA VAL A 67 3.45 -18.86 7.19
C VAL A 67 3.54 -17.54 7.96
N SER A 68 2.44 -17.10 8.56
CA SER A 68 2.41 -15.86 9.35
C SER A 68 3.30 -15.96 10.58
N GLN A 69 3.28 -17.09 11.29
CA GLN A 69 4.15 -17.35 12.45
C GLN A 69 5.64 -17.36 12.05
N CYS A 70 5.99 -17.98 10.91
CA CYS A 70 7.37 -17.95 10.41
C CYS A 70 7.83 -16.54 10.05
N ASN A 71 6.97 -15.73 9.43
CA ASN A 71 7.29 -14.35 9.09
C ASN A 71 7.51 -13.49 10.35
N LEU A 72 6.71 -13.69 11.40
CA LEU A 72 6.91 -13.02 12.69
C LEU A 72 8.24 -13.42 13.33
N TYR A 73 8.57 -14.71 13.32
CA TYR A 73 9.86 -15.21 13.80
C TYR A 73 11.05 -14.60 13.05
N MET A 74 11.01 -14.61 11.71
CA MET A 74 12.06 -14.00 10.88
C MET A 74 12.18 -12.50 11.14
N ALA A 75 11.06 -11.80 11.31
CA ALA A 75 11.06 -10.37 11.63
C ALA A 75 11.66 -10.08 13.01
N ALA A 76 11.33 -10.88 14.03
CA ALA A 76 11.90 -10.76 15.38
C ALA A 76 13.41 -10.96 15.37
N ARG A 77 13.91 -12.04 14.74
CA ARG A 77 15.35 -12.29 14.59
C ARG A 77 16.06 -11.16 13.85
N LYS A 78 15.46 -10.65 12.77
CA LYS A 78 15.98 -9.51 12.03
C LYS A 78 16.06 -8.23 12.87
N ALA A 79 15.05 -7.95 13.70
CA ALA A 79 15.05 -6.78 14.59
C ALA A 79 16.21 -6.85 15.61
N GLU A 80 16.54 -8.05 16.07
CA GLU A 80 17.69 -8.31 16.96
C GLU A 80 19.03 -8.40 16.22
N ARG A 81 19.04 -8.22 14.89
CA ARG A 81 20.22 -8.43 14.01
C ARG A 81 20.81 -9.84 14.15
N ARG A 82 19.96 -10.81 14.48
CA ARG A 82 20.32 -12.23 14.58
C ARG A 82 19.87 -12.98 13.33
N ARG A 83 20.59 -14.05 13.00
CA ARG A 83 20.18 -14.95 11.92
C ARG A 83 19.07 -15.87 12.43
N PRO A 84 18.01 -16.10 11.64
CA PRO A 84 17.01 -17.12 11.97
C PRO A 84 17.57 -18.53 11.75
N ASN A 85 17.02 -19.49 12.46
CA ASN A 85 17.40 -20.89 12.37
C ASN A 85 17.02 -21.47 11.01
N ARG A 86 18.07 -21.80 10.24
CA ARG A 86 17.94 -22.24 8.86
C ARG A 86 17.21 -23.56 8.73
N ALA A 87 17.61 -24.56 9.50
CA ALA A 87 17.07 -25.92 9.42
C ALA A 87 15.58 -25.95 9.80
N LEU A 88 15.17 -25.18 10.82
CA LEU A 88 13.76 -25.08 11.21
C LEU A 88 12.90 -24.46 10.09
N LEU A 89 13.35 -23.34 9.51
CA LEU A 89 12.64 -22.70 8.40
C LEU A 89 12.62 -23.57 7.13
N GLU A 90 13.71 -24.27 6.85
CA GLU A 90 13.80 -25.23 5.74
C GLU A 90 12.77 -26.36 5.90
N ASN A 91 12.73 -27.00 7.07
CA ASN A 91 11.77 -28.06 7.36
C ASN A 91 10.31 -27.60 7.20
N ILE A 92 9.99 -26.40 7.69
CA ILE A 92 8.65 -25.82 7.55
C ILE A 92 8.34 -25.53 6.08
N ALA A 93 9.28 -24.94 5.34
CA ALA A 93 9.13 -24.64 3.92
C ALA A 93 8.98 -25.91 3.08
N MET A 94 9.74 -26.97 3.37
CA MET A 94 9.61 -28.27 2.71
C MET A 94 8.22 -28.88 2.96
N TYR A 95 7.72 -28.83 4.20
CA TYR A 95 6.37 -29.28 4.52
C TYR A 95 5.30 -28.51 3.74
N LEU A 96 5.37 -27.18 3.73
CA LEU A 96 4.42 -26.34 2.99
C LEU A 96 4.50 -26.60 1.47
N THR A 97 5.71 -26.82 0.94
CA THR A 97 5.92 -27.19 -0.46
C THR A 97 5.25 -28.53 -0.77
N HIS A 98 5.43 -29.53 0.09
CA HIS A 98 4.79 -30.84 -0.06
C HIS A 98 3.26 -30.74 -0.03
N MET A 99 2.69 -29.95 0.89
CA MET A 99 1.24 -29.73 0.94
C MET A 99 0.74 -29.03 -0.33
N LEU A 100 1.44 -28.02 -0.83
CA LEU A 100 1.08 -27.35 -2.08
C LEU A 100 1.18 -28.28 -3.30
N LYS A 101 2.12 -29.25 -3.30
CA LYS A 101 2.19 -30.31 -4.31
C LYS A 101 0.98 -31.25 -4.23
N ILE A 102 0.58 -31.68 -3.03
CA ILE A 102 -0.63 -32.50 -2.83
C ILE A 102 -1.88 -31.81 -3.41
N PHE A 103 -2.02 -30.50 -3.18
CA PHE A 103 -3.15 -29.73 -3.72
C PHE A 103 -2.99 -29.31 -5.20
N GLY A 104 -1.92 -29.75 -5.88
CA GLY A 104 -1.68 -29.43 -7.29
C GLY A 104 -1.34 -27.96 -7.58
N ALA A 105 -0.94 -27.19 -6.56
CA ALA A 105 -0.54 -25.79 -6.72
C ALA A 105 0.92 -25.63 -7.16
N ILE A 106 1.73 -26.68 -7.06
CA ILE A 106 3.11 -26.76 -7.55
C ILE A 106 3.20 -28.02 -8.42
N GLU A 107 3.33 -27.82 -9.73
CA GLU A 107 3.33 -28.90 -10.73
C GLU A 107 4.73 -29.49 -10.98
N GLU A 108 5.78 -28.68 -10.81
CA GLU A 108 7.15 -29.06 -11.14
C GLU A 108 7.90 -29.68 -9.93
N GLU A 109 8.98 -30.40 -10.22
CA GLU A 109 9.97 -30.85 -9.21
C GLU A 109 10.78 -29.66 -8.65
N SER A 110 10.08 -28.68 -8.08
CA SER A 110 10.71 -27.64 -7.28
C SER A 110 11.11 -28.26 -5.93
N PRO A 111 12.39 -28.14 -5.51
CA PRO A 111 12.82 -28.63 -4.21
C PRO A 111 12.18 -27.84 -3.06
N LEU A 112 11.93 -26.54 -3.25
CA LEU A 112 11.39 -25.65 -2.23
C LEU A 112 10.61 -24.49 -2.84
N GLY A 113 9.33 -24.36 -2.47
CA GLY A 113 8.45 -23.29 -2.92
C GLY A 113 8.10 -23.33 -4.40
N PHE A 114 7.60 -22.20 -4.92
CA PHE A 114 7.22 -22.08 -6.32
C PHE A 114 8.47 -21.97 -7.23
N PRO A 115 8.48 -22.65 -8.40
CA PRO A 115 9.54 -22.51 -9.38
C PRO A 115 9.58 -21.09 -9.95
N VAL A 116 10.74 -20.72 -10.50
CA VAL A 116 10.92 -19.44 -11.19
C VAL A 116 11.27 -19.72 -12.65
N GLY A 117 10.43 -19.24 -13.55
CA GLY A 117 10.40 -19.66 -14.95
C GLY A 117 9.01 -20.19 -15.28
N GLY A 118 8.50 -19.90 -16.48
CA GLY A 118 7.19 -20.39 -16.91
C GLY A 118 7.13 -21.91 -17.01
N PRO A 119 5.94 -22.49 -17.17
CA PRO A 119 5.81 -23.94 -17.32
C PRO A 119 6.67 -24.46 -18.49
N GLY A 120 7.55 -25.43 -18.21
CA GLY A 120 8.38 -26.11 -19.21
C GLY A 120 9.88 -25.75 -19.21
N THR A 121 10.35 -24.88 -18.32
CA THR A 121 11.79 -24.65 -18.14
C THR A 121 12.45 -25.74 -17.27
N ASN A 122 13.00 -26.77 -17.92
CA ASN A 122 13.76 -27.87 -17.27
C ASN A 122 15.12 -27.45 -16.68
N LEU A 123 15.55 -26.21 -16.89
CA LEU A 123 16.78 -25.68 -16.31
C LEU A 123 16.41 -24.97 -15.01
N ASN A 124 17.09 -25.32 -13.92
CA ASN A 124 17.01 -24.58 -12.65
C ASN A 124 17.63 -23.19 -12.87
N LEU A 125 16.82 -22.28 -13.40
CA LEU A 125 17.20 -20.91 -13.73
C LEU A 125 17.80 -20.24 -12.50
N GLU A 126 17.17 -20.44 -11.34
CA GLU A 126 17.62 -19.94 -10.06
C GLU A 126 19.08 -20.34 -9.77
N SER A 127 19.42 -21.64 -9.81
CA SER A 127 20.80 -22.07 -9.54
C SER A 127 21.82 -21.51 -10.54
N THR A 128 21.39 -21.22 -11.76
CA THR A 128 22.24 -20.68 -12.83
C THR A 128 22.50 -19.18 -12.66
N VAL A 129 21.48 -18.38 -12.36
CA VAL A 129 21.60 -16.91 -12.29
C VAL A 129 22.01 -16.39 -10.93
N MET A 130 21.68 -17.10 -9.85
CA MET A 130 21.91 -16.62 -8.48
C MET A 130 23.36 -16.24 -8.16
N PRO A 131 24.40 -16.98 -8.59
CA PRO A 131 25.79 -16.58 -8.36
C PRO A 131 26.13 -15.21 -8.96
N TYR A 132 25.61 -14.91 -10.16
CA TYR A 132 25.83 -13.62 -10.83
C TYR A 132 25.09 -12.49 -10.12
N LEU A 133 23.86 -12.74 -9.68
CA LEU A 133 23.08 -11.75 -8.93
C LEU A 133 23.71 -11.43 -7.58
N GLN A 134 24.31 -12.42 -6.92
CA GLN A 134 25.03 -12.23 -5.67
C GLN A 134 26.26 -11.32 -5.87
N VAL A 135 27.08 -11.60 -6.90
CA VAL A 135 28.23 -10.75 -7.24
C VAL A 135 27.80 -9.33 -7.61
N LEU A 136 26.71 -9.18 -8.37
CA LEU A 136 26.16 -7.87 -8.72
C LEU A 136 25.68 -7.10 -7.47
N SER A 137 25.03 -7.79 -6.54
CA SER A 137 24.56 -7.23 -5.28
C SER A 137 25.72 -6.72 -4.43
N GLU A 138 26.77 -7.52 -4.26
CA GLU A 138 27.99 -7.17 -3.51
C GLU A 138 28.73 -6.00 -4.16
N PHE A 139 28.89 -6.02 -5.48
CA PHE A 139 29.47 -4.91 -6.23
C PHE A 139 28.68 -3.62 -6.03
N ARG A 140 27.35 -3.66 -6.19
CA ARG A 140 26.47 -2.51 -5.99
C ARG A 140 26.58 -1.94 -4.57
N GLU A 141 26.60 -2.79 -3.55
CA GLU A 141 26.72 -2.33 -2.17
C GLU A 141 28.08 -1.66 -1.91
N GLY A 142 29.16 -2.20 -2.47
CA GLY A 142 30.48 -1.56 -2.45
C GLY A 142 30.46 -0.16 -3.09
N VAL A 143 29.88 -0.04 -4.29
CA VAL A 143 29.72 1.26 -4.99
C VAL A 143 28.86 2.22 -4.17
N ARG A 144 27.74 1.75 -3.61
CA ARG A 144 26.82 2.55 -2.80
C ARG A 144 27.49 3.08 -1.53
N LYS A 145 28.30 2.26 -0.86
CA LYS A 145 29.07 2.66 0.33
C LYS A 145 30.01 3.82 -0.01
N ILE A 146 30.82 3.68 -1.06
CA ILE A 146 31.74 4.73 -1.51
C ILE A 146 30.97 6.00 -1.91
N ALA A 147 29.87 5.87 -2.64
CA ALA A 147 29.06 7.00 -3.07
C ALA A 147 28.42 7.75 -1.90
N ARG A 148 27.98 7.05 -0.84
CA ARG A 148 27.49 7.68 0.41
C ARG A 148 28.60 8.44 1.13
N GLU A 149 29.76 7.84 1.31
CA GLU A 149 30.91 8.45 1.96
C GLU A 149 31.39 9.71 1.22
N LYS A 150 31.41 9.66 -0.12
CA LYS A 150 31.83 10.75 -0.99
C LYS A 150 30.71 11.71 -1.38
N LYS A 151 29.47 11.45 -0.95
CA LYS A 151 28.26 12.22 -1.28
C LYS A 151 28.01 12.40 -2.79
N VAL A 152 28.32 11.38 -3.58
CA VAL A 152 28.12 11.38 -5.04
C VAL A 152 26.69 10.96 -5.36
N LEU A 153 25.78 11.94 -5.46
CA LEU A 153 24.35 11.71 -5.63
C LEU A 153 24.00 10.96 -6.93
N GLU A 154 24.68 11.26 -8.03
CA GLU A 154 24.42 10.66 -9.35
C GLU A 154 24.65 9.13 -9.33
N VAL A 155 25.69 8.67 -8.64
CA VAL A 155 25.99 7.23 -8.51
C VAL A 155 24.94 6.54 -7.64
N LEU A 156 24.42 7.22 -6.61
CA LEU A 156 23.31 6.69 -5.80
C LEU A 156 22.04 6.58 -6.65
N GLN A 157 21.73 7.59 -7.47
CA GLN A 157 20.59 7.57 -8.39
C GLN A 157 20.71 6.42 -9.40
N LEU A 158 21.89 6.17 -9.97
CA LEU A 158 22.11 5.01 -10.85
C LEU A 158 21.94 3.67 -10.12
N SER A 159 22.40 3.59 -8.88
CA SER A 159 22.26 2.38 -8.05
C SER A 159 20.80 2.11 -7.65
N ASP A 160 20.01 3.17 -7.46
CA ASP A 160 18.58 3.09 -7.16
C ASP A 160 17.79 2.76 -8.44
N ALA A 161 18.12 3.35 -9.59
CA ALA A 161 17.51 3.01 -10.88
C ALA A 161 17.74 1.53 -11.25
N LEU A 162 18.95 1.00 -11.01
CA LEU A 162 19.22 -0.43 -11.20
C LEU A 162 18.31 -1.29 -10.33
N ARG A 163 18.12 -0.92 -9.06
CA ARG A 163 17.32 -1.67 -8.08
C ARG A 163 15.82 -1.61 -8.35
N ASP A 164 15.29 -0.41 -8.63
CA ASP A 164 13.86 -0.12 -8.61
C ASP A 164 13.22 -0.20 -10.02
N ASP A 165 14.02 -0.02 -11.08
CA ASP A 165 13.53 -0.01 -12.46
C ASP A 165 14.06 -1.16 -13.31
N ILE A 166 15.38 -1.34 -13.38
CA ILE A 166 16.00 -2.28 -14.32
C ILE A 166 15.84 -3.74 -13.87
N LEU A 167 16.27 -4.06 -12.64
CA LEU A 167 16.23 -5.43 -12.12
C LEU A 167 14.80 -6.00 -12.05
N PRO A 168 13.77 -5.24 -11.63
CA PRO A 168 12.40 -5.76 -11.59
C PRO A 168 11.85 -6.14 -12.97
N GLU A 169 12.28 -5.46 -14.05
CA GLU A 169 11.91 -5.84 -15.42
C GLU A 169 12.49 -7.19 -15.86
N LEU A 170 13.52 -7.66 -15.16
CA LEU A 170 14.18 -8.95 -15.36
C LEU A 170 13.73 -10.01 -14.34
N GLY A 171 12.73 -9.73 -13.50
CA GLY A 171 12.31 -10.68 -12.45
C GLY A 171 13.21 -10.68 -11.22
N VAL A 172 14.05 -9.67 -11.00
CA VAL A 172 14.97 -9.61 -9.87
C VAL A 172 14.57 -8.49 -8.92
N ARG A 173 14.49 -8.79 -7.62
CA ARG A 173 14.22 -7.80 -6.57
C ARG A 173 15.38 -7.77 -5.58
N PHE A 174 15.97 -6.59 -5.42
CA PHE A 174 16.96 -6.31 -4.37
C PHE A 174 16.30 -5.55 -3.23
N GLU A 175 16.48 -6.06 -2.00
CA GLU A 175 15.95 -5.45 -0.79
C GLU A 175 17.10 -5.06 0.13
N ASP A 176 17.34 -3.76 0.23
CA ASP A 176 18.37 -3.22 1.11
C ASP A 176 17.82 -3.07 2.54
N HIS A 177 18.64 -3.42 3.53
CA HIS A 177 18.31 -3.29 4.94
C HIS A 177 19.47 -2.58 5.66
N GLU A 178 19.17 -1.64 6.55
CA GLU A 178 20.21 -0.90 7.25
C GLU A 178 21.08 -1.83 8.10
N GLY A 179 22.39 -1.85 7.81
CA GLY A 179 23.37 -2.65 8.54
C GLY A 179 23.31 -4.15 8.26
N LEU A 180 22.54 -4.58 7.25
CA LEU A 180 22.46 -5.99 6.82
C LEU A 180 22.78 -6.10 5.32
N PRO A 181 23.24 -7.28 4.86
CA PRO A 181 23.43 -7.53 3.43
C PRO A 181 22.14 -7.33 2.63
N THR A 182 22.27 -6.93 1.36
CA THR A 182 21.15 -6.85 0.42
C THR A 182 20.59 -8.24 0.16
N VAL A 183 19.28 -8.40 0.36
CA VAL A 183 18.54 -9.62 0.07
C VAL A 183 18.24 -9.67 -1.43
N VAL A 184 18.53 -10.81 -2.05
CA VAL A 184 18.35 -11.01 -3.49
C VAL A 184 17.22 -12.01 -3.72
N LYS A 185 16.17 -11.60 -4.43
CA LYS A 185 15.01 -12.45 -4.73
C LYS A 185 14.79 -12.55 -6.22
N LEU A 186 14.66 -13.78 -6.70
CA LEU A 186 14.25 -14.08 -8.07
C LEU A 186 12.74 -14.36 -8.08
N VAL A 187 12.01 -13.59 -8.87
CA VAL A 187 10.56 -13.59 -8.95
C VAL A 187 10.16 -13.66 -10.42
N ASP A 188 9.01 -14.24 -10.69
CA ASP A 188 8.43 -14.19 -12.02
C ASP A 188 8.26 -12.73 -12.52
N ARG A 189 8.74 -12.47 -13.73
CA ARG A 189 8.74 -11.13 -14.35
C ARG A 189 7.34 -10.57 -14.46
N ASP A 190 6.38 -11.37 -14.92
CA ASP A 190 5.00 -10.92 -15.11
C ASP A 190 4.35 -10.55 -13.78
N THR A 191 4.69 -11.26 -12.71
CA THR A 191 4.28 -10.93 -11.34
C THR A 191 4.81 -9.56 -10.93
N LEU A 192 6.10 -9.26 -11.12
CA LEU A 192 6.68 -7.96 -10.76
C LEU A 192 6.12 -6.82 -11.61
N LEU A 193 5.90 -7.03 -12.90
CA LEU A 193 5.30 -6.02 -13.78
C LEU A 193 3.87 -5.69 -13.37
N LYS A 194 3.05 -6.70 -13.06
CA LYS A 194 1.68 -6.50 -12.54
C LYS A 194 1.69 -5.75 -11.20
N GLU A 195 2.63 -6.04 -10.31
CA GLU A 195 2.79 -5.29 -9.06
C GLU A 195 3.20 -3.83 -9.30
N LYS A 196 4.14 -3.58 -10.23
CA LYS A 196 4.60 -2.23 -10.60
C LYS A 196 3.48 -1.40 -11.21
N GLU A 197 2.72 -1.98 -12.15
CA GLU A 197 1.56 -1.32 -12.74
C GLU A 197 0.47 -1.07 -11.71
N GLY A 198 0.18 -2.04 -10.84
CA GLY A 198 -0.81 -1.89 -9.77
C GLY A 198 -0.45 -0.74 -8.81
N LYS A 199 0.82 -0.63 -8.42
CA LYS A 199 1.32 0.48 -7.60
C LYS A 199 1.18 1.83 -8.32
N LYS A 200 1.61 1.91 -9.59
CA LYS A 200 1.46 3.15 -10.40
C LYS A 200 0.00 3.59 -10.50
N ARG A 201 -0.92 2.67 -10.79
CA ARG A 201 -2.36 2.98 -10.86
C ARG A 201 -2.91 3.47 -9.52
N ALA A 202 -2.52 2.83 -8.41
CA ALA A 202 -2.96 3.23 -7.08
C ALA A 202 -2.41 4.61 -6.67
N GLU A 203 -1.16 4.91 -7.00
CA GLU A 203 -0.54 6.21 -6.76
C GLU A 203 -1.19 7.33 -7.60
N GLU A 204 -1.45 7.07 -8.88
CA GLU A 204 -2.17 7.99 -9.75
C GLU A 204 -3.60 8.22 -9.29
N GLU A 205 -4.31 7.17 -8.85
CA GLU A 205 -5.65 7.29 -8.31
C GLU A 205 -5.65 8.12 -7.02
N LYS A 206 -4.67 7.91 -6.14
CA LYS A 206 -4.50 8.71 -4.91
C LYS A 206 -4.19 10.17 -5.23
N ARG A 207 -3.32 10.43 -6.22
CA ARG A 207 -3.00 11.78 -6.69
C ARG A 207 -4.26 12.46 -7.25
N ARG A 208 -4.99 11.78 -8.12
CA ARG A 208 -6.23 12.29 -8.73
C ARG A 208 -7.31 12.58 -7.70
N LYS A 209 -7.50 11.70 -6.71
CA LYS A 209 -8.43 11.95 -5.59
C LYS A 209 -8.02 13.17 -4.76
N LYS A 210 -6.73 13.35 -4.50
CA LYS A 210 -6.21 14.52 -3.76
C LYS A 210 -6.42 15.82 -4.55
N GLU A 211 -6.16 15.81 -5.85
CA GLU A 211 -6.38 16.95 -6.74
C GLU A 211 -7.87 17.30 -6.89
N GLU A 212 -8.75 16.30 -7.08
CA GLU A 212 -10.19 16.52 -7.17
C GLU A 212 -10.78 17.05 -5.86
N ALA A 213 -10.31 16.55 -4.71
CA ALA A 213 -10.72 17.05 -3.40
C ALA A 213 -10.27 18.51 -3.18
N ALA A 214 -9.04 18.84 -3.59
CA ALA A 214 -8.53 20.22 -3.52
C ALA A 214 -9.36 21.15 -4.42
N ARG A 215 -9.67 20.73 -5.65
CA ARG A 215 -10.48 21.53 -6.59
C ARG A 215 -11.90 21.74 -6.06
N LYS A 216 -12.58 20.69 -5.59
CA LYS A 216 -13.93 20.82 -4.98
C LYS A 216 -13.93 21.73 -3.77
N LYS A 217 -12.89 21.68 -2.93
CA LYS A 217 -12.76 22.58 -1.78
C LYS A 217 -12.61 24.04 -2.24
N GLN A 218 -11.74 24.29 -3.22
CA GLN A 218 -11.58 25.64 -3.79
C GLN A 218 -12.88 26.15 -4.44
N GLU A 219 -13.59 25.31 -5.20
CA GLU A 219 -14.89 25.67 -5.80
C GLU A 219 -15.94 25.98 -4.73
N GLN A 220 -16.01 25.20 -3.65
CA GLN A 220 -16.93 25.44 -2.54
C GLN A 220 -16.60 26.71 -1.76
N GLU A 221 -15.32 26.97 -1.50
CA GLU A 221 -14.86 28.20 -0.84
C GLU A 221 -15.14 29.42 -1.72
N ALA A 222 -14.87 29.34 -3.02
CA ALA A 222 -15.17 30.40 -3.98
C ALA A 222 -16.68 30.66 -4.09
N ALA A 223 -17.51 29.61 -4.15
CA ALA A 223 -18.96 29.73 -4.20
C ALA A 223 -19.54 30.31 -2.89
N LYS A 224 -18.99 29.91 -1.73
CA LYS A 224 -19.36 30.49 -0.43
C LYS A 224 -18.99 31.98 -0.39
N LEU A 225 -17.78 32.33 -0.81
CA LEU A 225 -17.32 33.71 -0.85
C LEU A 225 -18.15 34.56 -1.81
N ALA A 226 -18.49 34.04 -2.99
CA ALA A 226 -19.36 34.70 -3.95
C ALA A 226 -20.77 34.98 -3.37
N LYS A 227 -21.34 34.02 -2.62
CA LYS A 227 -22.61 34.23 -1.91
C LYS A 227 -22.48 35.30 -0.82
N MET A 228 -21.41 35.28 -0.03
CA MET A 228 -21.19 36.26 1.03
C MET A 228 -20.94 37.67 0.49
N LYS A 229 -20.49 37.83 -0.77
CA LYS A 229 -20.27 39.14 -1.42
C LYS A 229 -21.55 39.88 -1.80
N ILE A 230 -22.69 39.20 -1.89
CA ILE A 230 -23.94 39.81 -2.38
C ILE A 230 -24.53 40.71 -1.27
N PRO A 231 -24.72 42.01 -1.52
CA PRO A 231 -25.38 42.90 -0.56
C PRO A 231 -26.83 42.43 -0.31
N PRO A 232 -27.33 42.43 0.94
CA PRO A 232 -28.69 41.97 1.26
C PRO A 232 -29.79 42.71 0.48
N GLY A 233 -29.64 44.03 0.30
CA GLY A 233 -30.58 44.87 -0.46
C GLY A 233 -30.63 44.58 -1.97
N GLU A 234 -29.60 43.92 -2.51
CA GLU A 234 -29.52 43.60 -3.94
C GLU A 234 -29.94 42.16 -4.25
N MET A 235 -29.98 41.28 -3.24
CA MET A 235 -30.20 39.84 -3.40
C MET A 235 -31.51 39.50 -4.15
N PHE A 236 -32.58 40.27 -3.95
CA PHE A 236 -33.87 40.01 -4.59
C PHE A 236 -34.11 40.84 -5.84
N LEU A 237 -33.32 41.89 -6.10
CA LEU A 237 -33.50 42.79 -7.24
C LEU A 237 -33.25 42.08 -8.59
N SER A 238 -32.37 41.06 -8.60
CA SER A 238 -32.13 40.23 -9.78
C SER A 238 -33.25 39.21 -10.06
N GLU A 239 -34.21 39.03 -9.15
CA GLU A 239 -35.32 38.08 -9.29
C GLU A 239 -36.57 38.71 -9.93
N VAL A 240 -36.38 39.52 -10.99
CA VAL A 240 -37.45 40.21 -11.75
C VAL A 240 -38.49 39.26 -12.36
N ASN A 241 -38.13 37.99 -12.54
CA ASN A 241 -39.04 36.94 -13.01
C ASN A 241 -39.99 36.43 -11.91
N LYS A 242 -39.85 36.90 -10.67
CA LYS A 242 -40.66 36.48 -9.52
C LYS A 242 -41.33 37.63 -8.78
N TYR A 243 -40.78 38.84 -8.88
CA TYR A 243 -41.21 40.00 -8.10
C TYR A 243 -41.28 41.27 -8.96
N SER A 244 -42.32 42.07 -8.79
CA SER A 244 -42.56 43.29 -9.58
C SER A 244 -42.30 44.60 -8.82
N LYS A 245 -42.38 44.58 -7.49
CA LYS A 245 -42.15 45.76 -6.63
C LYS A 245 -41.34 45.38 -5.39
N PHE A 246 -40.52 46.31 -4.93
CA PHE A 246 -39.62 46.18 -3.78
C PHE A 246 -39.79 47.36 -2.83
N ASP A 247 -39.50 47.17 -1.55
CA ASP A 247 -39.51 48.23 -0.54
C ASP A 247 -38.16 48.98 -0.47
N GLU A 248 -38.04 49.97 0.43
CA GLU A 248 -36.83 50.78 0.65
C GLU A 248 -35.59 49.95 1.06
N ASN A 249 -35.80 48.73 1.56
CA ASN A 249 -34.74 47.81 1.97
C ASN A 249 -34.42 46.76 0.90
N GLY A 250 -35.08 46.81 -0.26
CA GLY A 250 -34.91 45.84 -1.34
C GLY A 250 -35.66 44.51 -1.13
N LEU A 251 -36.61 44.44 -0.20
CA LEU A 251 -37.47 43.26 -0.05
C LEU A 251 -38.63 43.27 -1.05
N PRO A 252 -38.94 42.13 -1.71
CA PRO A 252 -40.11 42.02 -2.55
C PRO A 252 -41.42 42.28 -1.79
N THR A 253 -42.30 43.08 -2.39
CA THR A 253 -43.65 43.37 -1.85
C THR A 253 -44.76 42.77 -2.71
N HIS A 254 -44.53 42.63 -4.02
CA HIS A 254 -45.52 42.13 -4.97
C HIS A 254 -44.94 41.05 -5.89
N ASP A 255 -45.78 40.10 -6.31
CA ASP A 255 -45.42 39.08 -7.31
C ASP A 255 -45.39 39.64 -8.74
N THR A 256 -45.07 38.80 -9.74
CA THR A 256 -45.01 39.20 -11.16
C THR A 256 -46.34 39.69 -11.74
N GLU A 257 -47.47 39.34 -11.12
CA GLU A 257 -48.81 39.80 -11.52
C GLU A 257 -49.19 41.13 -10.84
N GLY A 258 -48.31 41.66 -9.99
CA GLY A 258 -48.55 42.88 -9.24
C GLY A 258 -49.51 42.69 -8.06
N LYS A 259 -49.70 41.45 -7.58
CA LYS A 259 -50.45 41.17 -6.34
C LYS A 259 -49.51 41.19 -5.14
N GLU A 260 -50.03 41.66 -4.01
CA GLU A 260 -49.29 41.67 -2.75
C GLU A 260 -48.92 40.24 -2.31
N LEU A 261 -47.68 40.06 -1.87
CA LEU A 261 -47.21 38.78 -1.37
C LEU A 261 -47.94 38.39 -0.08
N SER A 262 -48.22 37.10 0.08
CA SER A 262 -48.83 36.60 1.31
C SER A 262 -47.93 36.83 2.53
N LYS A 263 -48.55 37.00 3.73
CA LYS A 263 -47.80 37.16 4.99
C LYS A 263 -46.77 36.05 5.23
N GLY A 264 -47.06 34.82 4.77
CA GLY A 264 -46.13 33.68 4.85
C GLY A 264 -44.91 33.83 3.93
N GLN A 265 -45.12 34.27 2.68
CA GLN A 265 -44.04 34.51 1.72
C GLN A 265 -43.17 35.70 2.15
N ALA A 266 -43.77 36.80 2.60
CA ALA A 266 -43.05 37.96 3.12
C ALA A 266 -42.16 37.58 4.32
N LYS A 267 -42.67 36.76 5.26
CA LYS A 267 -41.89 36.26 6.41
C LYS A 267 -40.73 35.35 5.99
N LYS A 268 -40.91 34.56 4.93
CA LYS A 268 -39.85 33.70 4.38
C LYS A 268 -38.74 34.52 3.72
N LEU A 269 -39.10 35.53 2.94
CA LEU A 269 -38.16 36.45 2.29
C LEU A 269 -37.37 37.28 3.31
N LYS A 270 -38.04 37.76 4.36
CA LYS A 270 -37.38 38.46 5.47
C LYS A 270 -36.35 37.58 6.19
N LYS A 271 -36.65 36.30 6.43
CA LYS A 271 -35.68 35.36 6.99
C LYS A 271 -34.46 35.12 6.09
N LEU A 272 -34.66 35.07 4.77
CA LEU A 272 -33.57 34.93 3.81
C LEU A 272 -32.69 36.20 3.76
N PHE A 273 -33.33 37.38 3.83
CA PHE A 273 -32.64 38.66 3.93
C PHE A 273 -31.77 38.75 5.18
N GLU A 274 -32.33 38.46 6.37
CA GLU A 274 -31.61 38.47 7.65
C GLU A 274 -30.45 37.45 7.68
N ALA A 275 -30.59 36.31 6.98
CA ALA A 275 -29.52 35.33 6.84
C ALA A 275 -28.38 35.85 5.94
N GLN A 276 -28.73 36.50 4.82
CA GLN A 276 -27.75 37.11 3.92
C GLN A 276 -27.04 38.29 4.56
N GLU A 277 -27.74 39.08 5.40
CA GLU A 277 -27.16 40.19 6.16
C GLU A 277 -26.05 39.72 7.11
N LYS A 278 -26.25 38.59 7.79
CA LYS A 278 -25.20 37.97 8.63
C LYS A 278 -24.00 37.53 7.80
N LEU A 279 -24.23 36.87 6.66
CA LEU A 279 -23.16 36.42 5.75
C LEU A 279 -22.35 37.59 5.15
N TYR A 280 -23.04 38.65 4.74
CA TYR A 280 -22.40 39.85 4.20
C TYR A 280 -21.60 40.60 5.27
N LYS A 281 -22.12 40.67 6.50
CA LYS A 281 -21.39 41.25 7.65
C LYS A 281 -20.12 40.45 7.99
N GLU A 282 -20.18 39.12 7.95
CA GLU A 282 -18.99 38.26 8.10
C GLU A 282 -17.96 38.54 7.00
N TYR A 283 -18.39 38.71 5.74
CA TYR A 283 -17.49 39.06 4.63
C TYR A 283 -16.82 40.42 4.83
N LEU A 284 -17.55 41.44 5.26
CA LEU A 284 -16.99 42.77 5.55
C LEU A 284 -15.95 42.71 6.69
N GLN A 285 -16.19 41.88 7.71
CA GLN A 285 -15.21 41.63 8.78
C GLN A 285 -13.95 40.90 8.26
N MET A 286 -14.10 39.93 7.35
CA MET A 286 -12.96 39.25 6.72
C MET A 286 -12.10 40.20 5.88
N LEU A 287 -12.72 41.17 5.19
CA LEU A 287 -12.00 42.22 4.46
C LEU A 287 -11.26 43.19 5.38
N GLN A 288 -11.89 43.63 6.48
CA GLN A 288 -11.25 44.52 7.46
C GLN A 288 -10.07 43.87 8.19
N ASN A 289 -10.15 42.56 8.45
CA ASN A 289 -9.11 41.82 9.16
C ASN A 289 -7.98 41.30 8.24
N GLY A 290 -7.94 41.71 6.96
CA GLY A 290 -6.90 41.32 6.00
C GLY A 290 -6.86 39.83 5.66
N SER A 291 -7.93 39.07 5.96
CA SER A 291 -7.94 37.60 5.85
C SER A 291 -8.23 37.08 4.44
N LEU A 292 -8.31 37.98 3.46
CA LEU A 292 -8.67 37.73 2.05
C LEU A 292 -7.60 38.21 1.06
N GLN A 293 -6.37 38.51 1.53
CA GLN A 293 -5.20 38.79 0.68
C GLN A 293 -4.54 37.51 0.16
#